data_AF-A0A931CFV8-F1
#
_entry.id   AF-A0A931CFV8-F1
#
_cell.length_a   1.000
_cell.length_b   1.000
_cell.length_c   1.000
_cell.angle_alpha   90.00
_cell.angle_beta   90.00
_cell.angle_gamma   90.00
#
_symmetry.space_group_name_H-M   'P 1'
#
loop_
_entity.id
_entity.type
_entity.pdbx_description
1 polymer ?
#
loop_
_entity_poly.entity_id
_entity_poly.type
_entity_poly.pdbx_seq_one_letter_code
_entity_poly.pdbx_strand_id
1 'polypeptide(L)' 'QSFTAGLRRDHDAVVNGLTMPYSSGVVEGHVNRIKMIKRQMYGRANLDLLRKRILLA' A
#
# COMPACT_ATOMS: atom_id res chain seq x y z
N GLN A 1 20.81 9.60 6.02
CA GLN A 1 21.54 8.42 5.53
C GLN A 1 20.74 7.10 5.61
N SER A 2 19.44 7.11 5.93
CA SER A 2 18.65 5.88 6.10
C SER A 2 18.23 5.19 4.79
N PHE A 3 18.04 5.96 3.71
CA PHE A 3 17.54 5.43 2.44
C PHE A 3 18.50 4.39 1.82
N THR A 4 19.79 4.70 1.74
CA THR A 4 20.80 3.79 1.17
C THR A 4 20.96 2.52 1.99
N ALA A 5 20.85 2.62 3.33
CA ALA A 5 20.86 1.47 4.22
C ALA A 5 19.62 0.58 4.06
N GLY A 6 18.44 1.18 3.85
CA GLY A 6 17.20 0.48 3.52
C GLY A 6 17.30 -0.25 2.17
N LEU A 7 17.80 0.43 1.14
CA LEU A 7 17.97 -0.15 -0.18
C LEU A 7 18.92 -1.36 -0.17
N ARG A 8 20.00 -1.30 0.61
CA ARG A 8 20.90 -2.45 0.78
C ARG A 8 20.21 -3.62 1.48
N ARG A 9 19.31 -3.38 2.43
CA ARG A 9 18.53 -4.42 3.12
C ARG A 9 17.52 -5.08 2.17
N ASP A 10 16.90 -4.28 1.30
CA ASP A 10 15.83 -4.72 0.41
C ASP A 10 16.35 -5.06 -1.01
N HIS A 11 17.67 -5.21 -1.18
CA HIS A 11 18.33 -5.35 -2.48
C HIS A 11 17.69 -6.45 -3.35
N ASP A 12 17.49 -7.65 -2.79
CA ASP A 12 16.91 -8.78 -3.52
C ASP A 12 15.46 -8.52 -3.94
N ALA A 13 14.69 -7.83 -3.10
CA ALA A 13 13.31 -7.44 -3.43
C ALA A 13 13.29 -6.43 -4.59
N VAL A 14 14.24 -5.48 -4.62
CA VAL A 14 14.37 -4.51 -5.71
C VAL A 14 14.78 -5.20 -7.01
N VAL A 15 15.78 -6.09 -6.97
CA VAL A 15 16.22 -6.85 -8.16
C VAL A 15 15.08 -7.71 -8.70
N ASN A 16 14.36 -8.42 -7.83
CA ASN A 16 13.22 -9.24 -8.24
C ASN A 16 12.07 -8.39 -8.81
N GLY A 17 11.78 -7.23 -8.23
CA GLY A 17 10.77 -6.30 -8.74
C GLY A 17 11.07 -5.74 -10.13
N LEU A 18 12.35 -5.71 -10.55
CA LEU A 18 12.77 -5.27 -11.89
C LEU A 18 12.90 -6.42 -12.89
N THR A 19 13.15 -7.64 -12.42
CA THR A 19 13.49 -8.79 -13.27
C THR A 19 12.30 -9.71 -13.52
N MET A 20 11.40 -9.83 -12.54
CA MET A 20 10.25 -10.73 -12.63
C MET A 20 9.08 -10.04 -13.34
N PRO A 21 8.21 -10.80 -14.03
CA PRO A 21 7.02 -10.24 -14.68
C PRO A 21 5.91 -9.87 -13.69
N TYR A 22 6.08 -10.20 -12.40
CA TYR A 22 5.09 -9.95 -11.36
C TYR A 22 5.20 -8.54 -10.81
N SER A 23 4.06 -7.91 -10.55
CA SER A 23 3.99 -6.55 -9.98
C SER A 23 3.03 -6.50 -8.80
N SER A 24 3.45 -5.80 -7.75
CA SER A 24 2.59 -5.46 -6.61
C SER A 24 1.63 -4.30 -6.90
N GLY A 25 1.68 -3.69 -8.09
CA GLY A 25 0.97 -2.44 -8.39
C GLY A 25 -0.55 -2.51 -8.18
N VAL A 26 -1.20 -3.63 -8.51
CA VAL A 26 -2.65 -3.82 -8.26
C VAL A 26 -2.95 -3.84 -6.76
N VAL A 27 -2.13 -4.57 -5.99
CA VAL A 27 -2.27 -4.67 -4.53
C VAL A 27 -2.03 -3.31 -3.87
N GLU A 28 -0.98 -2.60 -4.29
CA GLU A 28 -0.67 -1.25 -3.81
C GLU A 28 -1.78 -0.25 -4.17
N GLY A 29 -2.39 -0.39 -5.36
CA GLY A 29 -3.55 0.40 -5.78
C GLY A 29 -4.74 0.21 -4.82
N HIS A 30 -5.08 -1.04 -4.48
CA HIS A 30 -6.12 -1.32 -3.49
C HIS A 30 -5.79 -0.73 -2.11
N VAL A 31 -4.55 -0.88 -1.66
CA VAL A 31 -4.09 -0.30 -0.38
C VAL A 31 -4.21 1.23 -0.40
N ASN A 32 -3.85 1.88 -1.50
CA ASN A 32 -3.96 3.33 -1.66
C ASN A 32 -5.41 3.79 -1.68
N ARG A 33 -6.32 3.07 -2.37
CA ARG A 33 -7.76 3.35 -2.33
C ARG A 33 -8.31 3.27 -0.90
N ILE A 34 -7.96 2.23 -0.15
CA ILE A 34 -8.39 2.06 1.25
C ILE A 34 -7.85 3.20 2.13
N LYS A 35 -6.56 3.55 2.00
CA LYS A 35 -5.96 4.68 2.72
C LYS A 35 -6.63 6.00 2.39
N MET A 36 -6.99 6.21 1.13
CA MET A 36 -7.68 7.42 0.66
C MET A 36 -9.09 7.53 1.26
N ILE A 37 -9.89 6.46 1.25
CA ILE A 37 -11.21 6.42 1.89
C ILE A 37 -11.08 6.72 3.39
N LYS A 38 -10.12 6.10 4.09
CA LYS A 38 -9.89 6.37 5.52
C LYS A 38 -9.47 7.84 5.77
N ARG A 39 -8.70 8.45 4.85
CA ARG A 39 -8.26 9.85 4.95
C ARG A 39 -9.40 10.84 4.70
N GLN A 40 -10.35 10.55 3.80
CA GLN A 40 -11.58 11.34 3.62
C GLN A 40 -12.42 11.41 4.92
N MET A 41 -12.27 10.42 5.79
CA MET A 41 -12.94 10.35 7.10
C MET A 41 -12.12 10.96 8.23
N TYR A 42 -11.03 11.66 7.93
CA TYR A 42 -10.12 12.27 8.90
C TYR A 42 -9.61 11.27 9.96
N GLY A 43 -9.42 10.01 9.58
CA GLY A 43 -8.95 8.96 10.48
C GLY A 43 -9.99 8.43 11.48
N ARG A 44 -11.25 8.89 11.42
CA ARG A 44 -12.34 8.52 12.36
C ARG A 44 -13.07 7.23 11.99
N ALA A 45 -12.51 6.44 11.08
CA ALA A 45 -13.10 5.17 10.65
C ALA A 45 -12.55 4.01 11.48
N ASN A 46 -13.37 3.45 12.38
CA ASN A 46 -13.13 2.11 12.92
C ASN A 46 -13.24 1.07 11.77
N LEU A 47 -12.79 -0.17 12.03
CA LEU A 47 -12.71 -1.19 10.98
C LEU A 47 -14.09 -1.47 10.33
N ASP A 48 -15.15 -1.53 11.12
CA ASP A 48 -16.50 -1.80 10.64
C ASP A 48 -17.02 -0.69 9.72
N LEU A 49 -16.79 0.57 10.10
CA LEU A 49 -17.19 1.73 9.30
C LEU A 49 -16.36 1.82 8.01
N LEU A 50 -15.06 1.56 8.09
CA LEU A 50 -14.19 1.53 6.92
C LEU A 50 -14.63 0.42 5.94
N ARG A 51 -14.96 -0.77 6.45
CA ARG A 51 -15.46 -1.89 5.63
C ARG A 51 -16.76 -1.52 4.92
N LYS A 52 -17.74 -0.94 5.63
CA LYS A 52 -18.99 -0.46 5.03
C LYS A 52 -18.72 0.58 3.93
N ARG A 53 -17.80 1.53 4.17
CA ARG A 53 -17.43 2.54 3.17
C ARG A 53 -16.74 1.97 1.94
N ILE A 54 -15.91 0.93 2.09
CA ILE A 54 -15.24 0.27 0.96
C ILE A 54 -16.26 -0.48 0.09
N LEU A 55 -17.22 -1.18 0.70
CA LEU A 55 -18.22 -1.98 -0.03
C LEU A 55 -19.29 -1.12 -0.72
N LEU A 56 -19.56 0.09 -0.21
CA LEU A 56 -20.58 1.00 -0.72
C LEU A 56 -20.02 2.11 -1.63
N ALA A 57 -18.69 2.17 -1.85
CA ALA A 57 -18.01 3.18 -2.68
C ALA A 57 -17.63 2.60 -4.04
#